data_AF-I4Z604-F1
#
_entry.id   AF-I4Z604-F1
#
_cell.length_a   1.000
_cell.length_b   1.000
_cell.length_c   1.000
_cell.angle_alpha   90.00
_cell.angle_beta   90.00
_cell.angle_gamma   90.00
#
_symmetry.space_group_name_H-M   'P 1'
#
loop_
_entity.id
_entity.type
_entity.pdbx_description
1 polymer ?
#
loop_
_entity_poly.entity_id
_entity_poly.type
_entity_poly.pdbx_seq_one_letter_code
_entity_poly.pdbx_strand_id
1 'polypeptide(L)'
;GAGSSAAQAAAAELVCADVLQWQPSAPLDAVYDQTCWCALHPDRWSDWAAQLHRWIRPGGSLCLMAMQALRDNAAEGFIEGPPYHLDVHMLRALLPASHWHWPAPPYTRVDHKGGRFELALHLQRR
;
A
#
# COMPACT_ATOMS: atom_id res chain seq x y z
N GLY A 1 33.81 -14.36 22.59
CA GLY A 1 32.40 -14.62 22.93
C GLY A 1 31.54 -13.99 21.87
N ALA A 2 30.79 -14.79 21.12
CA ALA A 2 29.88 -14.29 20.10
C ALA A 2 28.56 -13.89 20.78
N GLY A 3 28.24 -12.60 20.77
CA GLY A 3 26.95 -12.10 21.24
C GLY A 3 25.87 -12.45 20.24
N SER A 4 25.07 -13.47 20.56
CA SER A 4 23.82 -13.74 19.85
C SER A 4 22.82 -12.65 20.22
N SER A 5 22.51 -11.76 19.28
CA SER A 5 21.36 -10.87 19.40
C SER A 5 20.09 -11.71 19.18
N ALA A 6 19.49 -12.18 20.27
CA ALA A 6 18.15 -12.76 20.20
C ALA A 6 17.17 -11.66 19.76
N ALA A 7 16.56 -11.83 18.59
CA ALA A 7 15.45 -10.98 18.18
C ALA A 7 14.33 -11.15 19.21
N GLN A 8 13.97 -10.08 19.90
CA GLN A 8 12.82 -10.09 20.79
C GLN A 8 11.56 -10.24 19.94
N ALA A 9 10.71 -11.21 20.27
CA ALA A 9 9.43 -11.36 19.59
C ALA A 9 8.59 -10.10 19.81
N ALA A 10 8.25 -9.41 18.73
CA ALA A 10 7.32 -8.29 18.79
C ALA A 10 5.92 -8.80 19.16
N ALA A 11 5.20 -8.05 19.99
CA ALA A 11 3.78 -8.30 20.20
C ALA A 11 3.03 -8.07 18.87
N ALA A 12 2.23 -9.05 18.45
CA ALA A 12 1.44 -8.98 17.23
C ALA A 12 0.01 -9.45 17.50
N GLU A 13 -0.95 -8.78 16.88
CA GLU A 13 -2.37 -9.15 16.91
C GLU A 13 -2.81 -9.50 15.48
N LEU A 14 -3.52 -10.62 15.33
CA LEU A 14 -4.18 -10.98 14.09
C LEU A 14 -5.67 -10.70 14.22
N VAL A 15 -6.18 -9.82 13.37
CA VAL A 15 -7.61 -9.49 13.31
C VAL A 15 -8.22 -10.09 12.06
N CYS A 16 -9.31 -10.85 12.21
CA CYS A 16 -10.13 -11.32 11.10
C CYS A 16 -11.30 -10.36 10.91
N ALA A 17 -11.22 -9.50 9.89
CA ALA A 17 -12.24 -8.50 9.59
C ALA A 17 -12.24 -8.13 8.10
N ASP A 18 -13.31 -7.49 7.64
CA ASP A 18 -13.27 -6.75 6.37
C ASP A 18 -12.40 -5.51 6.57
N VAL A 19 -11.29 -5.45 5.83
CA VAL A 19 -10.30 -4.37 5.90
C VAL A 19 -10.89 -3.00 5.56
N LEU A 20 -12.00 -2.97 4.80
CA LEU A 20 -12.71 -1.74 4.41
C LEU A 20 -13.72 -1.27 5.48
N GLN A 21 -13.98 -2.08 6.50
CA GLN A 21 -14.88 -1.76 7.61
C GLN A 21 -14.15 -1.69 8.96
N TRP A 22 -13.03 -2.40 9.10
CA TRP A 22 -12.25 -2.43 10.33
C TRP A 22 -11.72 -1.03 10.71
N GLN A 23 -11.72 -0.75 12.02
CA GLN A 23 -11.13 0.46 12.57
C GLN A 23 -10.22 0.09 13.75
N PRO A 24 -9.01 0.66 13.83
CA PRO A 24 -8.18 0.53 15.01
C PRO A 24 -8.80 1.31 16.18
N SER A 25 -8.52 0.86 17.41
CA SER A 25 -8.96 1.56 18.62
C SER A 25 -8.31 2.94 18.82
N ALA A 26 -7.16 3.16 18.16
CA ALA A 26 -6.46 4.44 18.10
C ALA A 26 -5.80 4.63 16.72
N PRO A 27 -5.55 5.87 16.27
CA PRO A 27 -4.82 6.13 15.03
C PRO A 27 -3.44 5.45 15.00
N LEU A 28 -3.08 4.90 13.84
CA LEU A 28 -1.83 4.18 13.61
C LEU A 28 -0.69 5.15 13.28
N ASP A 29 0.50 4.86 13.80
CA ASP A 29 1.73 5.56 13.42
C ASP A 29 2.17 5.25 11.98
N ALA A 30 1.93 4.00 11.54
CA ALA A 30 2.25 3.56 10.21
C ALA A 30 1.32 2.43 9.73
N VAL A 31 1.15 2.33 8.41
CA VAL A 31 0.56 1.17 7.74
C VAL A 31 1.53 0.66 6.69
N TYR A 32 1.70 -0.65 6.65
CA TYR A 32 2.38 -1.36 5.57
C TYR A 32 1.35 -2.06 4.70
N ASP A 33 1.26 -1.69 3.43
CA ASP A 33 0.41 -2.34 2.43
C ASP A 33 1.30 -3.05 1.40
N GLN A 34 1.22 -4.37 1.39
CA GLN A 34 1.77 -5.19 0.33
C GLN A 34 0.73 -6.22 -0.07
N THR A 35 0.46 -6.32 -1.37
CA THR A 35 -0.55 -7.22 -1.94
C THR A 35 -1.98 -7.06 -1.42
N CYS A 36 -2.28 -6.00 -0.64
CA CYS A 36 -3.63 -5.72 -0.17
C CYS A 36 -4.39 -4.86 -1.19
N TRP A 37 -3.89 -3.65 -1.49
CA TRP A 37 -4.55 -2.75 -2.45
C TRP A 37 -4.76 -3.41 -3.80
N CYS A 38 -3.73 -4.07 -4.37
CA CYS A 38 -3.84 -4.71 -5.68
C CYS A 38 -4.74 -5.97 -5.71
N ALA A 39 -5.20 -6.46 -4.56
CA ALA A 39 -6.18 -7.54 -4.48
C ALA A 39 -7.63 -7.02 -4.51
N LEU A 40 -7.85 -5.74 -4.22
CA LEU A 40 -9.17 -5.12 -4.24
C LEU A 40 -9.60 -4.78 -5.67
N HIS A 41 -10.88 -5.05 -5.99
CA HIS A 41 -11.49 -4.59 -7.25
C HIS A 41 -11.38 -3.05 -7.36
N PRO A 42 -11.12 -2.48 -8.56
CA PRO A 42 -10.92 -1.03 -8.73
C PRO A 42 -12.01 -0.13 -8.16
N ASP A 43 -13.26 -0.58 -8.17
CA ASP A 43 -14.40 0.13 -7.56
C ASP A 43 -14.23 0.39 -6.05
N ARG A 44 -13.34 -0.33 -5.38
CA ARG A 44 -13.07 -0.20 -3.94
C ARG A 44 -11.80 0.61 -3.64
N TRP A 45 -11.06 1.06 -4.65
CA TRP A 45 -9.78 1.73 -4.43
C TRP A 45 -9.92 3.08 -3.71
N SER A 46 -10.99 3.84 -4.00
CA SER A 46 -11.28 5.08 -3.27
C SER A 46 -11.63 4.82 -1.80
N ASP A 47 -12.39 3.76 -1.53
CA ASP A 47 -12.73 3.35 -0.16
C ASP A 47 -11.47 3.00 0.63
N TRP A 48 -10.56 2.27 -0.02
CA TRP A 48 -9.31 1.87 0.59
C TRP A 48 -8.38 3.06 0.85
N ALA A 49 -8.21 3.95 -0.13
CA ALA A 49 -7.45 5.20 0.06
C ALA A 49 -8.01 6.03 1.23
N ALA A 50 -9.34 6.14 1.32
CA ALA A 50 -10.00 6.83 2.43
C ALA A 50 -9.77 6.10 3.77
N GLN A 51 -9.77 4.77 3.77
CA GLN A 51 -9.54 3.98 4.98
C GLN A 51 -8.11 4.15 5.51
N LEU A 52 -7.10 4.12 4.64
CA LEU A 52 -5.71 4.40 4.98
C LEU A 52 -5.55 5.80 5.58
N HIS A 53 -6.16 6.81 4.97
CA HIS A 53 -6.13 8.17 5.49
C HIS A 53 -6.81 8.31 6.86
N ARG A 54 -7.91 7.57 7.11
CA ARG A 54 -8.58 7.53 8.42
C ARG A 54 -7.72 6.89 9.50
N TRP A 55 -7.06 5.77 9.18
CA TRP A 55 -6.27 5.02 10.15
C TRP A 55 -4.99 5.76 10.54
N ILE A 56 -4.29 6.33 9.59
CA ILE A 56 -2.96 6.90 9.82
C ILE A 56 -3.12 8.29 10.47
N ARG A 57 -2.44 8.54 11.59
CA ARG A 57 -2.45 9.89 12.20
C ARG A 57 -1.72 10.93 11.33
N PRO A 58 -1.96 12.25 11.50
CA PRO A 58 -1.12 13.26 10.86
C PRO A 58 0.37 13.05 11.23
N GLY A 59 1.24 13.16 10.24
CA GLY A 59 2.67 12.82 10.36
C GLY A 59 2.98 11.32 10.38
N GLY A 60 1.99 10.43 10.34
CA GLY A 60 2.17 8.98 10.23
C GLY A 60 2.52 8.53 8.81
N SER A 61 2.92 7.27 8.65
CA SER A 61 3.47 6.75 7.39
C SER A 61 2.57 5.72 6.70
N LEU A 62 2.50 5.79 5.37
CA LEU A 62 2.05 4.71 4.51
C LEU A 62 3.27 4.16 3.76
N CYS A 63 3.58 2.89 3.99
CA CYS A 63 4.58 2.13 3.24
C CYS A 63 3.86 1.19 2.29
N LEU A 64 3.78 1.56 1.01
CA LEU A 64 3.03 0.82 -0.02
C LEU A 64 3.99 0.15 -0.99
N MET A 65 3.78 -1.14 -1.23
CA MET A 65 4.39 -1.90 -2.32
C MET A 65 3.45 -1.90 -3.52
N ALA A 66 3.62 -0.94 -4.42
CA ALA A 66 2.72 -0.72 -5.55
C ALA A 66 2.99 -1.73 -6.68
N MET A 67 2.15 -2.76 -6.77
CA MET A 67 2.26 -3.83 -7.78
C MET A 67 2.19 -3.31 -9.22
N GLN A 68 3.22 -3.63 -10.01
CA GLN A 68 3.30 -3.28 -11.43
C GLN A 68 2.97 -4.52 -12.27
N ALA A 69 1.67 -4.69 -12.57
CA ALA A 69 1.13 -5.83 -13.31
C ALA A 69 0.22 -5.41 -14.49
N LEU A 70 0.68 -4.45 -15.31
CA LEU A 70 -0.10 -3.95 -16.45
C LEU A 70 -0.37 -5.10 -17.45
N ARG A 71 -1.60 -5.16 -17.97
CA ARG A 71 -2.04 -6.15 -18.95
C ARG A 71 -2.18 -5.51 -20.31
N ASP A 72 -1.92 -6.26 -21.37
CA ASP A 72 -1.97 -5.75 -22.75
C ASP A 72 -3.36 -5.24 -23.13
N ASN A 73 -4.40 -5.92 -22.64
CA ASN A 73 -5.81 -5.56 -22.85
C ASN A 73 -6.28 -4.34 -22.04
N ALA A 74 -5.46 -3.79 -21.13
CA ALA A 74 -5.83 -2.62 -20.34
C ALA A 74 -6.08 -1.39 -21.23
N ALA A 75 -5.38 -1.28 -22.36
CA ALA A 75 -5.59 -0.23 -23.35
C ALA A 75 -6.95 -0.32 -24.06
N GLU A 76 -7.58 -1.49 -24.04
CA GLU A 76 -8.92 -1.73 -24.58
C GLU A 76 -10.02 -1.57 -23.50
N GLY A 77 -9.66 -1.18 -22.27
CA GLY A 77 -10.59 -0.94 -21.18
C GLY A 77 -10.96 -2.19 -20.37
N PHE A 78 -10.25 -3.30 -20.54
CA PHE A 78 -10.47 -4.49 -19.69
C PHE A 78 -9.97 -4.25 -18.27
N ILE A 79 -10.80 -4.63 -17.31
CA ILE A 79 -10.48 -4.63 -15.88
C ILE A 79 -10.03 -6.04 -15.49
N GLU A 80 -8.72 -6.26 -15.41
CA GLU A 80 -8.14 -7.58 -15.15
C GLU A 80 -7.26 -7.59 -13.89
N GLY A 81 -7.50 -8.60 -13.04
CA GLY A 81 -6.79 -8.87 -11.79
C GLY A 81 -7.53 -9.94 -10.97
N PRO A 82 -7.15 -10.16 -9.70
CA PRO A 82 -5.94 -9.67 -9.05
C PRO A 82 -4.67 -10.47 -9.47
N PRO A 83 -3.46 -9.90 -9.28
CA PRO A 83 -3.23 -8.54 -8.82
C PRO A 83 -3.53 -7.52 -9.91
N TYR A 84 -4.21 -6.44 -9.55
CA TYR A 84 -4.41 -5.29 -10.42
C TYR A 84 -3.14 -4.42 -10.47
N HIS A 85 -2.92 -3.76 -11.61
CA HIS A 85 -1.83 -2.80 -11.78
C HIS A 85 -2.08 -1.52 -10.98
N LEU A 86 -1.17 -1.20 -10.06
CA LEU A 86 -1.21 0.06 -9.31
C LEU A 86 -0.37 1.12 -10.02
N ASP A 87 -0.98 1.75 -11.02
CA ASP A 87 -0.39 2.88 -11.74
C ASP A 87 -0.10 4.05 -10.78
N VAL A 88 1.04 4.72 -10.99
CA VAL A 88 1.47 5.83 -10.11
C VAL A 88 0.56 7.05 -10.21
N HIS A 89 0.03 7.37 -11.39
CA HIS A 89 -0.83 8.53 -11.57
C HIS A 89 -2.20 8.29 -10.92
N MET A 90 -2.73 7.07 -11.04
CA MET A 90 -3.89 6.62 -10.28
C MET A 90 -3.66 6.74 -8.77
N LEU A 91 -2.54 6.24 -8.25
CA LEU A 91 -2.22 6.36 -6.82
C LEU A 91 -2.12 7.84 -6.39
N ARG A 92 -1.55 8.72 -7.22
CA ARG A 92 -1.50 10.17 -6.94
C ARG A 92 -2.88 10.83 -6.96
N ALA A 93 -3.81 10.33 -7.77
CA ALA A 93 -5.19 10.81 -7.78
C ALA A 93 -5.94 10.38 -6.52
N LEU A 94 -5.74 9.14 -6.06
CA LEU A 94 -6.39 8.60 -4.86
C LEU A 94 -5.74 9.05 -3.55
N LEU A 95 -4.44 9.36 -3.56
CA LEU A 95 -3.66 9.86 -2.44
C LEU A 95 -3.11 11.27 -2.77
N PRO A 96 -3.99 12.29 -2.87
CA PRO A 96 -3.59 13.60 -3.36
C PRO A 96 -2.55 14.27 -2.45
N ALA A 97 -1.67 15.07 -3.06
CA ALA A 97 -0.61 15.77 -2.35
C ALA A 97 -1.09 16.82 -1.32
N SER A 98 -2.39 17.16 -1.33
CA SER A 98 -3.02 17.96 -0.27
C SER A 98 -3.09 17.22 1.07
N HIS A 99 -3.14 15.88 1.04
CA HIS A 99 -3.23 15.02 2.23
C HIS A 99 -1.97 14.19 2.47
N TRP A 100 -1.10 14.07 1.47
CA TRP A 100 0.10 13.24 1.54
C TRP A 100 1.35 14.01 1.13
N HIS A 101 2.44 13.78 1.83
CA HIS A 101 3.77 14.13 1.38
C HIS A 101 4.31 12.99 0.52
N TRP A 102 4.54 13.29 -0.76
CA TRP A 102 5.09 12.33 -1.72
C TRP A 102 6.60 12.52 -1.85
N PRO A 103 7.40 11.43 -1.83
CA PRO A 103 8.81 11.52 -2.17
C PRO A 103 8.97 11.83 -3.66
N ALA A 104 10.12 12.41 -4.03
CA ALA A 104 10.47 12.60 -5.43
C ALA A 104 10.79 11.24 -6.09
N PRO A 105 10.39 11.02 -7.36
CA PRO A 105 10.82 9.84 -8.12
C PRO A 105 12.31 9.93 -8.51
N PRO A 106 12.95 8.82 -8.95
CA PRO A 106 12.37 7.48 -9.15
C PRO A 106 12.14 6.74 -7.83
N TYR A 107 11.12 5.89 -7.79
CA TYR A 107 10.86 5.03 -6.63
C TYR A 107 11.64 3.73 -6.72
N THR A 108 11.99 3.17 -5.57
CA THR A 108 12.73 1.91 -5.49
C THR A 108 11.92 0.79 -6.12
N ARG A 109 12.49 0.16 -7.15
CA ARG A 109 11.95 -1.05 -7.77
C ARG A 109 12.34 -2.28 -6.95
N VAL A 110 11.38 -3.15 -6.67
CA VAL A 110 11.60 -4.45 -6.05
C VAL A 110 11.12 -5.54 -6.99
N ASP A 111 12.08 -6.33 -7.50
CA ASP A 111 11.81 -7.40 -8.46
C ASP A 111 11.23 -8.65 -7.79
N HIS A 112 10.27 -9.29 -8.48
CA HIS A 112 9.68 -10.56 -8.11
C HIS A 112 9.96 -11.65 -9.14
N LYS A 113 9.72 -12.90 -8.77
CA LYS A 113 9.78 -14.02 -9.72
C LYS A 113 8.74 -13.84 -10.83
N GLY A 114 9.14 -14.16 -12.07
CA GLY A 114 8.25 -14.11 -13.24
C GLY A 114 8.11 -12.71 -13.86
N GLY A 115 9.09 -11.83 -13.71
CA GLY A 115 9.16 -10.53 -14.41
C GLY A 115 8.28 -9.42 -13.84
N ARG A 116 7.48 -9.73 -12.82
CA ARG A 116 6.70 -8.74 -12.06
C ARG A 116 7.61 -7.96 -11.11
N PHE A 117 7.17 -6.77 -10.74
CA PHE A 117 7.87 -5.92 -9.78
C PHE A 117 6.89 -5.04 -9.01
N GLU A 118 7.37 -4.48 -7.91
CA GLU A 118 6.66 -3.47 -7.13
C GLU A 118 7.48 -2.18 -7.09
N LEU A 119 6.81 -1.04 -6.97
CA LEU A 119 7.43 0.23 -6.61
C LEU A 119 7.22 0.46 -5.10
N ALA A 120 8.30 0.59 -4.34
CA ALA A 120 8.22 0.90 -2.92
C ALA A 120 7.99 2.40 -2.72
N LEU A 121 6.84 2.74 -2.14
CA LEU A 121 6.42 4.11 -1.87
C LEU A 121 6.32 4.33 -0.36
N HIS A 122 6.96 5.39 0.13
CA HIS A 122 6.79 5.87 1.50
C HIS A 122 6.13 7.25 1.45
N LEU A 123 4.88 7.34 1.89
CA LEU A 123 4.12 8.59 1.95
C LEU A 123 3.92 8.96 3.41
N GLN A 124 4.06 10.24 3.74
CA GLN A 124 3.71 10.74 5.06
C GLN A 124 2.36 11.45 5.00
N ARG A 125 1.44 11.15 5.92
CA ARG A 125 0.17 11.86 6.01
C ARG A 125 0.42 13.29 6.50
N ARG A 126 -0.22 14.27 5.86
CA ARG A 126 -0.20 15.67 6.27
C ARG A 126 -1.14 15.93 7.45
#